data_AF-A0A2K2VES3-F1
#
_entry.id   AF-A0A2K2VES3-F1
#
_cell.length_a   1.000
_cell.length_b   1.000
_cell.length_c   1.000
_cell.angle_alpha   90.00
_cell.angle_beta   90.00
_cell.angle_gamma   90.00
#
_symmetry.space_group_name_H-M   'P 1'
#
loop_
_entity.id
_entity.type
_entity.pdbx_description
1 polymer ?
#
loop_
_entity_poly.entity_id
_entity_poly.type
_entity_poly.pdbx_seq_one_letter_code
_entity_poly.pdbx_strand_id
1 'polypeptide(L)'
;MEEECEYPPCLHVVADDRRKKFAVFFEDSEGIIIWVEKKKIDEAAKKISDLMKKGYQEETDLDKIDEMARTKLSAEPEEEEE
;
A
#
# COMPACT_ATOMS: atom_id res chain seq x y z
N MET A 1 17.01 0.24 15.29
CA MET A 1 17.55 0.10 13.94
C MET A 1 16.36 0.38 13.06
N GLU A 2 16.24 1.62 12.60
CA GLU A 2 15.18 1.97 11.65
C GLU A 2 15.62 1.33 10.34
N GLU A 3 14.90 0.28 9.92
CA GLU A 3 15.15 -0.37 8.64
C GLU A 3 14.71 0.64 7.58
N GLU A 4 15.69 1.28 6.93
CA GLU A 4 15.45 2.14 5.78
C GLU A 4 14.75 1.30 4.70
N CYS A 5 13.74 1.88 4.05
CA CYS A 5 12.98 1.20 3.01
C CYS A 5 13.89 0.89 1.81
N GLU A 6 14.35 -0.36 1.67
CA GLU A 6 15.26 -0.76 0.57
C GLU A 6 14.56 -0.76 -0.80
N TYR A 7 13.25 -1.02 -0.82
CA TYR A 7 12.43 -1.12 -2.03
C TYR A 7 11.06 -0.47 -1.80
N PRO A 8 10.95 0.86 -1.95
CA PRO A 8 9.66 1.53 -1.85
C PRO A 8 8.69 1.06 -2.95
N PRO A 9 7.37 1.06 -2.67
CA PRO A 9 6.75 1.57 -1.44
C PRO A 9 6.78 0.60 -0.24
N CYS A 10 6.99 1.13 0.97
CA CYS A 10 7.04 0.37 2.22
C CYS A 10 5.84 0.65 3.15
N LEU A 11 5.45 -0.37 3.92
CA LEU A 11 4.49 -0.24 5.02
C LEU A 11 5.21 -0.34 6.36
N HIS A 12 5.21 0.76 7.12
CA HIS A 12 5.83 0.84 8.44
C HIS A 12 4.78 0.72 9.55
N VAL A 13 4.98 -0.23 10.46
CA VAL A 13 4.10 -0.41 11.62
C VAL A 13 4.86 -0.02 12.88
N VAL A 14 4.45 1.08 13.51
CA VAL A 14 5.07 1.60 14.73
C VAL A 14 4.21 1.24 15.93
N ALA A 15 4.76 0.49 16.89
CA ALA A 15 4.05 0.07 18.09
C ALA A 15 4.55 0.82 19.35
N ASP A 16 3.62 1.29 20.17
CA ASP A 16 3.85 1.71 21.56
C ASP A 16 3.35 0.59 22.48
N ASP A 17 4.28 -0.29 22.86
CA ASP A 17 4.00 -1.46 23.69
C ASP A 17 3.50 -1.11 25.09
N ARG A 18 3.91 0.04 25.63
CA ARG A 18 3.50 0.49 26.97
C ARG A 18 2.04 0.89 26.97
N ARG A 19 1.61 1.60 25.92
CA ARG A 19 0.22 2.05 25.76
C ARG A 19 -0.66 1.04 25.01
N LYS A 20 -0.08 -0.04 24.49
CA LYS A 20 -0.76 -1.02 23.62
C LYS A 20 -1.45 -0.35 22.42
N LYS A 21 -0.72 0.57 21.78
CA LYS A 21 -1.16 1.30 20.58
C LYS A 21 -0.21 1.04 19.43
N PHE A 22 -0.70 1.18 18.22
CA PHE A 22 0.14 1.17 17.02
C PHE A 22 -0.38 2.18 16.00
N ALA A 23 0.47 2.56 15.06
CA ALA A 23 0.14 3.33 13.87
C ALA A 23 0.80 2.69 12.65
N VAL A 24 0.19 2.89 11.48
CA VAL A 24 0.72 2.39 10.20
C VAL A 24 0.99 3.57 9.29
N PHE A 25 2.12 3.52 8.60
CA PHE A 25 2.55 4.53 7.65
C PHE A 25 2.92 3.87 6.33
N PHE A 26 2.66 4.57 5.23
CA PHE A 26 3.09 4.23 3.89
C PHE A 26 4.21 5.19 3.49
N GLU A 27 5.34 4.66 3.06
CA GLU A 27 6.47 5.41 2.51
C GLU A 27 6.55 5.12 1.01
N ASP A 28 6.51 6.16 0.18
CA ASP A 28 6.65 6.04 -1.27
C ASP A 28 8.11 6.14 -1.74
N SER A 29 8.32 6.11 -3.06
CA SER A 29 9.64 6.17 -3.68
C SER A 29 10.35 7.52 -3.50
N GLU A 30 9.61 8.58 -3.18
CA GLU A 30 10.17 9.90 -2.84
C GLU A 30 10.49 10.03 -1.34
N GLY A 31 10.24 8.99 -0.54
CA GLY A 31 10.42 8.99 0.91
C GLY A 31 9.35 9.76 1.66
N ILE A 32 8.19 10.03 1.03
CA ILE A 32 7.08 10.72 1.68
C ILE A 32 6.34 9.72 2.57
N ILE A 33 6.30 10.02 3.87
CA ILE A 33 5.66 9.18 4.87
C ILE A 33 4.23 9.66 5.12
N ILE A 34 3.26 8.83 4.75
CA ILE A 34 1.82 9.10 4.86
C ILE A 34 1.23 8.20 5.95
N TRP A 35 0.58 8.79 6.96
CA TRP A 35 -0.16 8.02 7.95
C TRP A 35 -1.42 7.39 7.33
N VAL A 36 -1.62 6.11 7.60
CA VAL A 36 -2.79 5.36 7.11
C VAL A 36 -3.67 4.94 8.29
N GLU A 37 -4.95 5.28 8.23
CA GLU A 37 -5.93 4.83 9.21
C GLU A 37 -6.07 3.30 9.20
N LYS A 38 -5.98 2.67 10.39
CA LYS A 38 -6.23 1.22 10.57
C LYS A 38 -7.51 0.76 9.86
N LYS A 39 -8.58 1.56 9.96
CA LYS A 39 -9.88 1.23 9.37
C LYS A 39 -9.79 1.05 7.85
N LYS A 40 -9.01 1.88 7.16
CA LYS A 40 -8.81 1.78 5.71
C LYS A 40 -8.05 0.52 5.33
N ILE A 41 -7.05 0.16 6.13
CA ILE A 41 -6.28 -1.09 5.97
C ILE A 41 -7.20 -2.30 6.16
N ASP A 42 -8.00 -2.32 7.23
CA ASP A 42 -8.95 -3.40 7.49
C ASP A 42 -9.98 -3.56 6.36
N GLU A 43 -10.49 -2.45 5.83
CA GLU A 43 -11.42 -2.43 4.69
C GLU A 43 -10.77 -2.98 3.42
N ALA A 44 -9.53 -2.60 3.12
CA ALA A 44 -8.77 -3.09 1.97
C ALA A 44 -8.45 -4.58 2.10
N ALA A 45 -7.92 -5.01 3.24
CA ALA A 45 -7.59 -6.40 3.52
C ALA A 45 -8.81 -7.33 3.39
N LYS A 46 -9.98 -6.88 3.87
CA LYS A 46 -11.23 -7.63 3.70
C LYS A 46 -11.62 -7.76 2.23
N LYS A 47 -11.54 -6.68 1.44
CA LYS A 47 -11.85 -6.70 0.00
C LYS A 47 -10.94 -7.67 -0.74
N ILE A 48 -9.63 -7.62 -0.48
CA ILE A 48 -8.65 -8.54 -1.07
C ILE A 48 -9.01 -9.99 -0.73
N SER A 49 -9.23 -10.30 0.56
CA SER A 49 -9.64 -11.63 1.00
C SER A 49 -10.91 -12.12 0.28
N ASP A 50 -11.93 -11.27 0.13
CA ASP A 50 -13.17 -11.65 -0.52
C ASP A 50 -13.02 -11.84 -2.04
N LEU A 51 -12.09 -11.15 -2.69
CA LEU A 51 -11.71 -11.36 -4.09
C LEU A 51 -10.94 -12.67 -4.26
N MET A 52 -9.94 -12.94 -3.40
CA MET A 52 -9.17 -14.18 -3.45
C MET A 52 -10.06 -15.42 -3.32
N LYS A 53 -11.08 -15.39 -2.43
CA LYS A 53 -12.06 -16.48 -2.31
C LYS A 53 -12.86 -16.75 -3.58
N LYS A 54 -12.94 -15.78 -4.49
CA LYS A 54 -13.61 -15.90 -5.80
C LYS A 54 -12.63 -16.31 -6.91
N GLY A 55 -11.37 -16.61 -6.58
CA GLY A 55 -10.34 -17.01 -7.52
C GLY A 55 -9.61 -15.87 -8.22
N TYR A 56 -9.74 -14.63 -7.73
CA TYR A 56 -8.92 -13.52 -8.23
C TYR A 56 -7.47 -13.72 -7.79
N GLN A 57 -6.54 -13.30 -8.65
CA GLN A 57 -5.11 -13.28 -8.40
C GLN A 57 -4.60 -11.84 -8.48
N GLU A 58 -3.51 -11.56 -7.78
CA GLU A 58 -2.79 -10.30 -7.91
C GLU A 58 -2.13 -10.23 -9.29
N GLU A 59 -2.29 -9.10 -9.98
CA GLU A 59 -1.54 -8.82 -11.20
C GLU A 59 -0.14 -8.34 -10.80
N THR A 60 0.88 -8.85 -11.46
CA THR A 60 2.29 -8.54 -11.17
C THR A 60 2.97 -7.77 -12.31
N ASP A 61 2.29 -7.66 -13.46
CA ASP A 61 2.72 -6.90 -14.61
C ASP A 61 2.38 -5.40 -14.40
N LEU A 62 3.41 -4.56 -14.29
CA LEU A 62 3.28 -3.12 -14.00
C LEU A 62 2.42 -2.40 -15.05
N ASP A 63 2.58 -2.71 -16.34
CA ASP A 63 1.83 -2.06 -17.42
C ASP A 63 0.32 -2.29 -17.27
N LYS A 64 -0.05 -3.50 -16.84
CA LYS A 64 -1.46 -3.85 -16.60
C LYS A 64 -1.99 -3.26 -15.31
N ILE A 65 -1.16 -3.15 -14.28
CA ILE A 65 -1.52 -2.47 -13.03
C ILE A 65 -1.88 -1.01 -13.34
N ASP A 66 -1.07 -0.33 -14.14
CA ASP A 66 -1.32 1.05 -14.57
C ASP A 66 -2.58 1.15 -15.44
N GLU A 67 -2.76 0.24 -16.40
CA GLU A 67 -3.99 0.18 -17.20
C GLU A 67 -5.23 0.02 -16.29
N MET A 68 -5.17 -0.87 -15.29
CA MET A 68 -6.23 -1.07 -14.32
C MET A 68 -6.49 0.20 -13.49
N ALA A 69 -5.44 0.88 -13.03
CA ALA A 69 -5.57 2.11 -12.26
C ALA A 69 -6.25 3.22 -13.09
N ARG A 70 -5.78 3.44 -14.32
CA ARG A 70 -6.36 4.42 -15.25
C ARG A 70 -7.84 4.13 -15.54
N THR A 71 -8.15 2.87 -15.87
CA THR A 71 -9.51 2.50 -16.28
C THR A 71 -10.50 2.40 -15.13
N LYS A 72 -10.06 2.00 -13.93
CA LYS A 72 -10.95 1.75 -12.78
C LYS A 72 -10.99 2.89 -11.78
N LEU A 73 -9.89 3.63 -11.63
CA LEU A 73 -9.76 4.70 -10.65
C LEU A 73 -9.67 6.08 -11.31
N SER A 74 -9.53 6.15 -12.64
CA SER A 74 -9.22 7.40 -13.35
C SER A 74 -7.97 8.09 -12.79
N ALA A 75 -7.04 7.28 -12.29
CA ALA A 75 -5.75 7.73 -11.79
C ALA A 75 -4.74 7.69 -12.94
N GLU A 76 -4.01 8.77 -13.14
CA GLU A 76 -2.83 8.77 -14.01
C GLU A 76 -1.61 8.38 -13.16
N PRO A 77 -0.78 7.43 -13.60
CA PRO A 77 0.49 7.17 -12.95
C PRO A 77 1.37 8.42 -13.13
N GLU A 78 1.98 8.86 -12.03
CA GLU A 78 3.03 9.86 -12.08
C GLU A 78 4.27 9.19 -12.70
N GLU A 79 4.92 9.86 -13.67
CA GLU A 79 6.16 9.36 -14.25
C GLU A 79 7.29 9.52 -13.22
N GLU A 80 8.05 8.46 -12.95
CA GLU A 80 9.30 8.58 -12.20
C GLU A 80 10.29 9.39 -13.06
N GLU A 81 10.65 10.61 -12.64
CA GLU A 81 11.75 11.35 -13.28
C GLU A 81 13.07 10.60 -12.97
N GLU A 82 13.69 10.03 -14.02
CA GLU A 82 15.01 9.34 -13.97
C GLU A 82 16.17 10.20 -13.43
#